data_AF-A0A098GG86-F1
#
_entry.id   AF-A0A098GG86-F1
#
_cell.length_a   1.000
_cell.length_b   1.000
_cell.length_c   1.000
_cell.angle_alpha   90.00
_cell.angle_beta   90.00
_cell.angle_gamma   90.00
#
_symmetry.space_group_name_H-M   'P 1'
#
loop_
_entity.id
_entity.type
_entity.pdbx_description
1 polymer ?
#
loop_
_entity_poly.entity_id
_entity_poly.type
_entity_poly.pdbx_seq_one_letter_code
_entity_poly.pdbx_strand_id
1 'polypeptide(L)'
;MHTLTTNLILPIQFKINSLLKNTMDPRTVVITHIKMLHGAPKEDMYKHTDSMFTDSSQVLKTKIAASQFAVAQEILKHPQAVVVQEGLDHERSYGNDEIGEEELSLFSKETFDNDFAKLTSQQREVLVKHHAAPILCSLGLIPKVYPSIDPDTWSQLHEDIEAAKNNMEQLKETEQKWRPLREAQAVDHCIKAAQDAGMNDVLLVFGGGHDFSRIKTETPTIYTAPIDCISPISEEEARQLAKPQRVATESSNVNVLQINQFKKNLSDLKKLLESPDEKDDEKPPHP
;
A
#
# COMPACT_ATOMS: atom_id res chain seq x y z
N MET A 1 -5.79 -34.35 -26.21
CA MET A 1 -5.72 -35.21 -25.01
C MET A 1 -4.26 -35.38 -24.64
N HIS A 2 -3.79 -34.67 -23.62
CA HIS A 2 -2.76 -35.13 -22.67
C HIS A 2 -2.71 -34.11 -21.54
N THR A 3 -3.13 -34.56 -20.38
CA THR A 3 -3.40 -33.79 -19.17
C THR A 3 -2.33 -34.14 -18.12
N LEU A 4 -2.05 -33.16 -17.26
CA LEU A 4 -1.64 -33.29 -15.85
C LEU A 4 -0.21 -33.77 -15.54
N THR A 5 0.70 -32.82 -15.30
CA THR A 5 1.87 -32.97 -14.42
C THR A 5 2.20 -31.67 -13.68
N THR A 6 1.26 -31.15 -12.87
CA THR A 6 1.53 -29.94 -12.06
C THR A 6 0.65 -29.85 -10.82
N ASN A 7 0.62 -30.87 -9.95
CA ASN A 7 -0.13 -30.75 -8.67
C ASN A 7 0.36 -31.62 -7.49
N LEU A 8 1.64 -32.03 -7.46
CA LEU A 8 2.14 -32.89 -6.36
C LEU A 8 3.29 -32.31 -5.52
N ILE A 9 3.76 -31.08 -5.81
CA ILE A 9 4.91 -30.50 -5.07
C ILE A 9 4.45 -29.79 -3.78
N LEU A 10 3.32 -29.08 -3.79
CA LEU A 10 2.80 -28.36 -2.63
C LEU A 10 2.41 -29.26 -1.42
N PRO A 11 1.77 -30.43 -1.59
CA PRO A 11 1.37 -31.27 -0.45
C PRO A 11 2.56 -31.91 0.28
N ILE A 12 3.68 -32.13 -0.42
CA ILE A 12 4.87 -32.80 0.13
C ILE A 12 5.68 -31.82 1.00
N GLN A 13 5.79 -30.56 0.59
CA GLN A 13 6.45 -29.52 1.39
C GLN A 13 5.74 -29.26 2.73
N PHE A 14 4.40 -29.25 2.74
CA PHE A 14 3.61 -29.14 3.98
C PHE A 14 3.81 -30.34 4.93
N LYS A 15 3.91 -31.56 4.39
CA LYS A 15 4.11 -32.78 5.18
C LYS A 15 5.52 -32.85 5.81
N ILE A 16 6.53 -32.33 5.12
CA ILE A 16 7.90 -32.22 5.64
C ILE A 16 7.99 -31.16 6.74
N ASN A 17 7.36 -30.00 6.55
CA ASN A 17 7.31 -28.95 7.59
C ASN A 17 6.55 -29.41 8.85
N SER A 18 5.48 -30.19 8.69
CA SER A 18 4.76 -30.80 9.81
C SER A 18 5.57 -31.83 10.59
N LEU A 19 6.40 -32.64 9.92
CA LEU A 19 7.27 -33.63 10.58
C LEU A 19 8.49 -32.98 11.26
N LEU A 20 9.04 -31.91 10.68
CA LEU A 20 10.10 -31.12 11.31
C LEU A 20 9.60 -30.37 12.56
N LYS A 21 8.36 -29.87 12.55
CA LYS A 21 7.75 -29.22 13.75
C LYS A 21 7.69 -30.12 14.99
N ASN A 22 7.60 -31.45 14.82
CA ASN A 22 7.61 -32.40 15.94
C ASN A 22 9.01 -32.80 16.44
N THR A 23 10.08 -32.37 15.76
CA THR A 23 11.48 -32.67 16.10
C THR A 23 12.33 -31.43 16.33
N MET A 24 11.83 -30.25 16.00
CA MET A 24 12.49 -28.98 16.28
C MET A 24 12.41 -28.63 17.76
N ASP A 25 13.50 -28.05 18.29
CA ASP A 25 13.50 -27.45 19.62
C ASP A 25 12.34 -26.45 19.67
N PRO A 26 11.41 -26.56 20.65
CA PRO A 26 10.26 -25.68 20.77
C PRO A 26 10.65 -24.19 20.93
N ARG A 27 11.92 -23.88 21.15
CA ARG A 27 12.48 -22.52 21.18
C ARG A 27 12.93 -22.00 19.81
N THR A 28 12.87 -22.83 18.76
CA THR A 28 13.35 -22.43 17.42
C THR A 28 12.32 -21.54 16.75
N VAL A 29 12.75 -20.34 16.36
CA VAL A 29 11.93 -19.36 15.65
C VAL A 29 12.06 -19.57 14.15
N VAL A 30 10.94 -19.64 13.44
CA VAL A 30 10.88 -19.79 11.98
C VAL A 30 10.46 -18.46 11.37
N ILE A 31 11.37 -17.79 10.67
CA ILE A 31 11.13 -16.47 10.08
C ILE A 31 10.91 -16.64 8.57
N THR A 32 9.76 -16.16 8.09
CA THR A 32 9.43 -16.06 6.67
C THR A 32 9.40 -14.61 6.26
N HIS A 33 10.29 -14.22 5.34
CA HIS A 33 10.29 -12.86 4.78
C HIS A 33 9.18 -12.72 3.73
N ILE A 34 8.19 -11.90 4.02
CA ILE A 34 7.16 -11.47 3.08
C ILE A 34 7.66 -10.18 2.43
N LYS A 35 8.15 -10.29 1.20
CA LYS A 35 8.70 -9.17 0.45
C LYS A 35 7.58 -8.28 -0.03
N MET A 36 7.56 -7.05 0.46
CA MET A 36 6.58 -6.05 0.05
C MET A 36 7.19 -4.94 -0.79
N LEU A 37 6.38 -4.42 -1.71
CA LEU A 37 6.52 -3.08 -2.24
C LEU A 37 5.70 -2.16 -1.33
N HIS A 38 6.39 -1.26 -0.67
CA HIS A 38 5.78 -0.20 0.13
C HIS A 38 6.26 1.13 -0.43
N GLY A 39 5.55 2.20 -0.07
CA GLY A 39 6.10 3.52 -0.27
C GLY A 39 7.45 3.57 0.41
N ALA A 40 8.53 3.87 -0.31
CA ALA A 40 9.76 4.20 0.40
C ALA A 40 9.44 5.34 1.39
N PRO A 41 10.23 5.56 2.46
CA PRO A 41 10.11 6.78 3.30
C PRO A 41 10.00 8.08 2.46
N LYS A 42 10.44 7.98 1.20
CA LYS A 42 10.32 8.89 0.06
C LYS A 42 8.93 9.18 -0.52
N GLU A 43 7.80 8.61 -0.07
CA GLU A 43 6.50 9.14 -0.50
C GLU A 43 6.28 10.60 -0.05
N ASP A 44 7.04 11.07 0.95
CA ASP A 44 7.23 12.50 1.23
C ASP A 44 8.30 13.17 0.35
N MET A 45 9.37 12.47 -0.03
CA MET A 45 10.39 13.05 -0.93
C MET A 45 9.89 13.38 -2.35
N TYR A 46 8.89 12.66 -2.86
CA TYR A 46 8.32 12.96 -4.18
C TYR A 46 7.27 14.08 -4.14
N LYS A 47 6.86 14.57 -2.97
CA LYS A 47 5.93 15.72 -2.87
C LYS A 47 6.57 17.05 -3.32
N HIS A 48 7.90 17.10 -3.50
CA HIS A 48 8.61 18.34 -3.87
C HIS A 48 9.29 18.31 -5.24
N THR A 49 9.23 17.21 -5.97
CA THR A 49 9.50 17.22 -7.42
C THR A 49 8.18 17.39 -8.15
N ASP A 50 7.83 18.66 -8.37
CA ASP A 50 7.06 19.20 -9.50
C ASP A 50 6.03 18.29 -10.16
N SER A 51 4.75 18.67 -10.08
CA SER A 51 3.85 19.02 -11.20
C SER A 51 3.90 18.30 -12.57
N MET A 52 4.61 17.18 -12.73
CA MET A 52 4.91 16.53 -14.02
C MET A 52 4.64 15.01 -14.05
N PHE A 53 4.10 14.41 -12.98
CA PHE A 53 3.89 12.95 -12.93
C PHE A 53 2.53 12.55 -12.36
N THR A 54 1.44 12.85 -13.08
CA THR A 54 0.10 12.42 -12.68
C THR A 54 -0.17 10.95 -13.01
N ASP A 55 0.28 10.45 -14.16
CA ASP A 55 0.01 9.04 -14.55
C ASP A 55 1.01 8.04 -13.92
N SER A 56 2.30 8.35 -13.87
CA SER A 56 3.30 7.43 -13.30
C SER A 56 3.19 7.28 -11.78
N SER A 57 2.75 8.33 -11.07
CA SER A 57 2.53 8.25 -9.63
C SER A 57 1.32 7.39 -9.30
N GLN A 58 0.24 7.45 -10.09
CA GLN A 58 -0.94 6.61 -9.87
C GLN A 58 -0.70 5.14 -10.21
N VAL A 59 0.09 4.86 -11.25
CA VAL A 59 0.53 3.49 -11.55
C VAL A 59 1.36 2.93 -10.40
N LEU A 60 2.29 3.71 -9.84
CA LEU A 60 3.10 3.28 -8.70
C LEU A 60 2.23 3.03 -7.46
N LYS A 61 1.32 3.96 -7.11
CA LYS A 61 0.36 3.78 -6.01
C LYS A 61 -0.49 2.52 -6.20
N THR A 62 -0.94 2.25 -7.42
CA THR A 62 -1.68 1.03 -7.74
C THR A 62 -0.83 -0.23 -7.53
N LYS A 63 0.45 -0.22 -7.92
CA LYS A 63 1.37 -1.33 -7.67
C LYS A 63 1.64 -1.52 -6.17
N ILE A 64 1.80 -0.44 -5.41
CA ILE A 64 1.94 -0.50 -3.94
C ILE A 64 0.68 -1.10 -3.32
N ALA A 65 -0.51 -0.58 -3.66
CA ALA A 65 -1.78 -1.12 -3.19
C ALA A 65 -1.93 -2.61 -3.51
N ALA A 66 -1.55 -3.04 -4.72
CA ALA A 66 -1.58 -4.44 -5.12
C ALA A 66 -0.63 -5.30 -4.29
N SER A 67 0.58 -4.79 -4.02
CA SER A 67 1.55 -5.45 -3.15
C SER A 67 1.01 -5.60 -1.72
N GLN A 68 0.47 -4.53 -1.14
CA GLN A 68 -0.12 -4.56 0.19
C GLN A 68 -1.34 -5.50 0.24
N PHE A 69 -2.17 -5.53 -0.80
CA PHE A 69 -3.26 -6.49 -0.89
C PHE A 69 -2.76 -7.94 -0.92
N ALA A 70 -1.73 -8.24 -1.71
CA ALA A 70 -1.11 -9.57 -1.74
C ALA A 70 -0.47 -9.95 -0.40
N VAL A 71 0.18 -9.00 0.29
CA VAL A 71 0.69 -9.18 1.66
C VAL A 71 -0.45 -9.53 2.62
N ALA A 72 -1.56 -8.80 2.56
CA ALA A 72 -2.72 -9.07 3.42
C ALA A 72 -3.24 -10.49 3.21
N GLN A 73 -3.42 -10.90 1.95
CA GLN A 73 -3.85 -12.24 1.59
C GLN A 73 -2.85 -13.31 2.06
N GLU A 74 -1.55 -13.03 1.98
CA GLU A 74 -0.53 -13.96 2.46
C GLU A 74 -0.57 -14.12 3.98
N ILE A 75 -0.66 -13.01 4.74
CA ILE A 75 -0.81 -13.05 6.20
C ILE A 75 -2.01 -13.91 6.62
N LEU A 76 -3.16 -13.73 5.97
CA LEU A 76 -4.39 -14.46 6.31
C LEU A 76 -4.31 -15.98 6.03
N LYS A 77 -3.37 -16.44 5.19
CA LYS A 77 -3.11 -17.88 4.99
C LYS A 77 -2.36 -18.53 6.16
N HIS A 78 -1.74 -17.74 7.03
CA HIS A 78 -0.93 -18.23 8.17
C HIS A 78 -1.46 -17.69 9.50
N PRO A 79 -2.69 -18.06 9.93
CA PRO A 79 -3.29 -17.56 11.16
C PRO A 79 -2.53 -17.94 12.45
N GLN A 80 -1.61 -18.91 12.37
CA GLN A 80 -0.74 -19.34 13.45
C GLN A 80 0.58 -18.57 13.56
N ALA A 81 0.84 -17.65 12.63
CA ALA A 81 2.09 -16.91 12.58
C ALA A 81 1.94 -15.52 13.20
N VAL A 82 3.00 -15.07 13.84
CA VAL A 82 3.14 -13.70 14.34
C VAL A 82 3.53 -12.78 13.20
N VAL A 83 2.97 -11.57 13.16
CA VAL A 83 3.29 -10.58 12.12
C VAL A 83 4.21 -9.51 12.69
N VAL A 84 5.39 -9.35 12.08
CA VAL A 84 6.34 -8.27 12.33
C VAL A 84 6.42 -7.42 11.08
N GLN A 85 6.30 -6.09 11.20
CA GLN A 85 6.16 -5.19 10.06
C GLN A 85 7.26 -4.13 10.03
N GLU A 86 7.87 -3.92 8.86
CA GLU A 86 8.84 -2.85 8.61
C GLU A 86 8.29 -1.47 8.98
N GLY A 87 9.11 -0.67 9.67
CA GLY A 87 8.81 0.73 9.96
C GLY A 87 7.86 0.95 11.13
N LEU A 88 7.42 -0.11 11.81
CA LEU A 88 6.73 0.01 13.10
C LEU A 88 7.75 -0.03 14.23
N ASP A 89 7.67 0.96 15.12
CA ASP A 89 8.48 1.11 16.33
C ASP A 89 7.74 0.73 17.63
N HIS A 90 6.42 0.53 17.55
CA HIS A 90 5.58 0.06 18.64
C HIS A 90 4.60 -1.03 18.18
N GLU A 91 4.12 -1.82 19.13
CA GLU A 91 3.09 -2.83 18.88
C GLU A 91 1.74 -2.18 18.59
N ARG A 92 0.99 -2.79 17.68
CA ARG A 92 -0.40 -2.43 17.35
C ARG A 92 -1.32 -3.59 17.63
N SER A 93 -2.46 -3.30 18.25
CA SER A 93 -3.49 -4.29 18.57
C SER A 93 -4.86 -3.77 18.15
N TYR A 94 -5.81 -4.69 17.97
CA TYR A 94 -7.19 -4.34 17.67
C TYR A 94 -7.74 -3.25 18.59
N GLY A 95 -8.36 -2.23 18.01
CA GLY A 95 -8.98 -1.10 18.73
C GLY A 95 -8.00 -0.04 19.25
N ASN A 96 -6.70 -0.14 18.94
CA ASN A 96 -5.68 0.84 19.33
C ASN A 96 -4.87 1.36 18.13
N ASP A 97 -5.46 1.32 16.93
CA ASP A 97 -4.84 1.80 15.70
C ASP A 97 -5.34 3.20 15.32
N GLU A 98 -4.48 3.99 14.67
CA GLU A 98 -4.76 5.37 14.24
C GLU A 98 -5.58 5.47 12.93
N ILE A 99 -6.06 4.34 12.40
CA ILE A 99 -6.85 4.31 11.16
C ILE A 99 -8.26 4.81 11.47
N GLY A 100 -8.72 5.84 10.75
CA GLY A 100 -10.03 6.43 11.00
C GLY A 100 -11.17 5.45 10.73
N GLU A 101 -12.25 5.52 11.52
CA GLU A 101 -13.43 4.65 11.36
C GLU A 101 -14.01 4.70 9.94
N GLU A 102 -14.00 5.88 9.31
CA GLU A 102 -14.45 6.06 7.92
C GLU A 102 -13.58 5.25 6.94
N GLU A 103 -12.25 5.29 7.09
CA GLU A 103 -11.32 4.53 6.25
C GLU A 103 -11.49 3.02 6.47
N LEU A 104 -11.66 2.59 7.73
CA LEU A 104 -11.88 1.17 8.06
C LEU A 104 -13.23 0.64 7.56
N SER A 105 -14.27 1.48 7.54
CA SER A 105 -15.60 1.10 7.04
C SER A 105 -15.63 0.72 5.55
N LEU A 106 -14.58 1.09 4.80
CA LEU A 106 -14.40 0.68 3.42
C LEU A 106 -14.05 -0.80 3.29
N PHE A 107 -13.61 -1.45 4.36
CA PHE A 107 -13.19 -2.85 4.37
C PHE A 107 -14.18 -3.71 5.15
N SER A 108 -14.38 -4.92 4.65
CA SER A 108 -15.04 -6.01 5.35
C SER A 108 -14.07 -7.17 5.52
N LYS A 109 -14.45 -8.16 6.35
CA LYS A 109 -13.63 -9.37 6.53
C LYS A 109 -13.39 -10.11 5.22
N GLU A 110 -14.38 -10.09 4.33
CA GLU A 110 -14.39 -10.74 3.02
C GLU A 110 -13.65 -9.93 1.94
N THR A 111 -13.22 -8.69 2.23
CA THR A 111 -12.55 -7.84 1.24
C THR A 111 -11.29 -8.50 0.69
N PHE A 112 -10.55 -9.21 1.54
CA PHE A 112 -9.30 -9.87 1.18
C PHE A 112 -9.49 -11.24 0.51
N ASP A 113 -10.73 -11.75 0.43
CA ASP A 113 -11.05 -12.95 -0.36
C ASP A 113 -11.27 -12.62 -1.85
N ASN A 114 -11.32 -11.33 -2.20
CA ASN A 114 -11.57 -10.87 -3.56
C ASN A 114 -10.29 -10.73 -4.41
N ASP A 115 -10.48 -10.49 -5.70
CA ASP A 115 -9.41 -10.10 -6.61
C ASP A 115 -9.06 -8.62 -6.41
N PHE A 116 -7.77 -8.25 -6.49
CA PHE A 116 -7.32 -6.86 -6.38
C PHE A 116 -8.07 -5.90 -7.33
N ALA A 117 -8.41 -6.37 -8.53
CA ALA A 117 -9.16 -5.59 -9.53
C ALA A 117 -10.56 -5.17 -9.04
N LYS A 118 -11.13 -5.86 -8.05
CA LYS A 118 -12.45 -5.56 -7.47
C LYS A 118 -12.39 -4.49 -6.37
N LEU A 119 -11.21 -4.15 -5.88
CA LEU A 119 -11.07 -3.09 -4.88
C LEU A 119 -11.45 -1.74 -5.48
N THR A 120 -12.15 -0.91 -4.70
CA THR A 120 -12.43 0.48 -5.05
C THR A 120 -11.15 1.31 -5.00
N SER A 121 -11.14 2.47 -5.66
CA SER A 121 -9.99 3.39 -5.60
C SER A 121 -9.68 3.81 -4.17
N GLN A 122 -10.71 4.04 -3.34
CA GLN A 122 -10.55 4.42 -1.93
C GLN A 122 -9.90 3.30 -1.11
N GLN A 123 -10.31 2.04 -1.28
CA GLN A 123 -9.66 0.91 -0.62
C GLN A 123 -8.18 0.80 -1.00
N ARG A 124 -7.85 1.03 -2.27
CA ARG A 124 -6.44 1.03 -2.73
C ARG A 124 -5.64 2.16 -2.11
N GLU A 125 -6.21 3.36 -1.99
CA GLU A 125 -5.55 4.50 -1.33
C GLU A 125 -5.28 4.22 0.15
N VAL A 126 -6.25 3.63 0.88
CA VAL A 126 -6.07 3.24 2.28
C VAL A 126 -4.97 2.17 2.41
N LEU A 127 -4.91 1.18 1.50
CA LEU A 127 -3.84 0.18 1.48
C LEU A 127 -2.44 0.79 1.28
N VAL A 128 -2.32 1.82 0.45
CA VAL A 128 -1.05 2.55 0.27
C VAL A 128 -0.67 3.28 1.55
N LYS A 129 -1.63 4.00 2.14
CA LYS A 129 -1.39 4.88 3.29
C LYS A 129 -1.05 4.13 4.58
N HIS A 130 -1.76 3.04 4.87
CA HIS A 130 -1.71 2.38 6.19
C HIS A 130 -1.04 1.00 6.17
N HIS A 131 -0.67 0.51 4.99
CA HIS A 131 -0.14 -0.84 4.77
C HIS A 131 -1.13 -1.95 5.16
N ALA A 132 -0.81 -3.17 4.76
CA ALA A 132 -1.67 -4.33 4.92
C ALA A 132 -1.91 -4.73 6.39
N ALA A 133 -0.83 -4.94 7.15
CA ALA A 133 -0.91 -5.53 8.48
C ALA A 133 -1.70 -4.64 9.48
N PRO A 134 -1.51 -3.31 9.53
CA PRO A 134 -2.33 -2.46 10.39
C PRO A 134 -3.83 -2.51 10.07
N ILE A 135 -4.20 -2.54 8.78
CA ILE A 135 -5.62 -2.67 8.38
C ILE A 135 -6.20 -4.00 8.86
N LEU A 136 -5.48 -5.12 8.67
CA LEU A 136 -5.93 -6.43 9.15
C LEU A 136 -6.11 -6.47 10.68
N CYS A 137 -5.18 -5.82 11.41
CA CYS A 137 -5.22 -5.71 12.87
C CYS A 137 -6.43 -4.89 13.32
N SER A 138 -6.66 -3.74 12.71
CA SER A 138 -7.81 -2.86 12.98
C SER A 138 -9.16 -3.53 12.68
N LEU A 139 -9.24 -4.42 11.69
CA LEU A 139 -10.43 -5.22 11.38
C LEU A 139 -10.62 -6.44 12.29
N GLY A 140 -9.66 -6.69 13.19
CA GLY A 140 -9.66 -7.86 14.07
C GLY A 140 -9.47 -9.18 13.33
N LEU A 141 -8.83 -9.14 12.15
CA LEU A 141 -8.49 -10.32 11.35
C LEU A 141 -7.17 -10.95 11.80
N ILE A 142 -6.28 -10.16 12.37
CA ILE A 142 -5.11 -10.61 13.12
C ILE A 142 -5.11 -9.95 14.50
N PRO A 143 -4.57 -10.61 15.53
CA PRO A 143 -4.67 -10.09 16.90
C PRO A 143 -3.75 -8.89 17.15
N LYS A 144 -2.58 -8.87 16.51
CA LYS A 144 -1.51 -7.92 16.80
C LYS A 144 -0.52 -7.80 15.62
N VAL A 145 0.09 -6.64 15.48
CA VAL A 145 1.28 -6.41 14.64
C VAL A 145 2.42 -5.95 15.54
N TYR A 146 3.57 -6.61 15.44
CA TYR A 146 4.75 -6.31 16.23
C TYR A 146 5.71 -5.36 15.46
N PRO A 147 6.46 -4.53 16.19
CA PRO A 147 7.45 -3.64 15.60
C PRO A 147 8.63 -4.42 15.02
N SER A 148 9.39 -3.77 14.12
CA SER A 148 10.62 -4.33 13.53
C SER A 148 11.86 -3.49 13.83
N ILE A 149 11.69 -2.36 14.52
CA ILE A 149 12.74 -1.40 14.80
C ILE A 149 12.51 -0.81 16.19
N ASP A 150 13.58 -0.47 16.90
CA ASP A 150 13.45 0.21 18.20
C ASP A 150 13.06 1.69 18.01
N PRO A 151 12.25 2.29 18.91
CA PRO A 151 11.84 3.69 18.84
C PRO A 151 12.99 4.69 18.70
N ASP A 152 14.10 4.46 19.41
CA ASP A 152 15.28 5.32 19.35
C ASP A 152 15.98 5.23 17.98
N THR A 153 16.00 4.04 17.39
CA THR A 153 16.60 3.80 16.07
C THR A 153 15.70 4.38 14.97
N TRP A 154 14.38 4.21 15.10
CA TRP A 154 13.40 4.81 14.21
C TRP A 154 13.50 6.34 14.20
N SER A 155 13.58 6.95 15.38
CA SER A 155 13.70 8.40 15.52
C SER A 155 14.97 8.94 14.86
N GLN A 156 16.14 8.33 15.12
CA GLN A 156 17.41 8.75 14.51
C GLN A 156 17.45 8.54 12.99
N LEU A 157 16.87 7.44 12.50
CA LEU A 157 16.72 7.22 11.07
C LEU A 157 15.86 8.30 10.42
N HIS A 158 14.74 8.65 11.05
CA HIS A 158 13.85 9.68 10.54
C HIS A 158 14.54 11.05 10.51
N GLU A 159 15.29 11.42 11.56
CA GLU A 159 16.11 12.63 11.57
C GLU A 159 17.15 12.66 10.43
N ASP A 160 17.85 11.56 10.18
CA ASP A 160 18.83 11.46 9.09
C ASP A 160 18.18 11.55 7.69
N ILE A 161 16.96 11.02 7.54
CA ILE A 161 16.17 11.14 6.30
C ILE A 161 15.74 12.59 6.09
N GLU A 162 15.19 13.23 7.13
CA GLU A 162 14.77 14.64 7.08
C GLU A 162 15.95 15.58 6.82
N ALA A 163 17.12 15.31 7.42
CA ALA A 163 18.34 16.06 7.17
C ALA A 163 18.82 15.94 5.71
N ALA A 164 18.66 14.76 5.11
CA ALA A 164 19.02 14.52 3.71
C ALA A 164 18.04 15.18 2.72
N LYS A 165 16.82 15.51 3.16
CA LYS A 165 15.74 16.10 2.35
C LYS A 165 15.53 15.28 1.06
N ASN A 166 15.91 15.85 -0.09
CA ASN A 166 15.79 15.24 -1.42
C ASN A 166 17.14 14.89 -2.06
N ASN A 167 18.23 14.91 -1.29
CA ASN A 167 19.56 14.57 -1.82
C ASN A 167 19.70 13.05 -1.96
N MET A 168 19.60 12.57 -3.20
CA MET A 168 19.66 11.15 -3.52
C MET A 168 20.97 10.45 -3.13
N GLU A 169 22.09 11.16 -3.07
CA GLU A 169 23.37 10.59 -2.63
C GLU A 169 23.37 10.41 -1.11
N GLN A 170 22.99 11.45 -0.36
CA GLN A 170 22.88 11.37 1.10
C GLN A 170 21.87 10.31 1.54
N LEU A 171 20.76 10.15 0.84
CA LEU A 171 19.79 9.10 1.17
C LEU A 171 20.31 7.69 0.90
N LYS A 172 21.21 7.52 -0.08
CA LYS A 172 21.91 6.24 -0.27
C LYS A 172 22.89 5.99 0.87
N GLU A 173 23.58 7.03 1.34
CA GLU A 173 24.48 6.94 2.50
C GLU A 173 23.69 6.60 3.78
N THR A 174 22.56 7.27 4.02
CA THR A 174 21.62 6.95 5.11
C THR A 174 21.17 5.49 5.02
N GLU A 175 20.74 5.02 3.85
CA GLU A 175 20.33 3.63 3.69
C GLU A 175 21.48 2.63 3.94
N GLN A 176 22.69 2.93 3.47
CA GLN A 176 23.87 2.08 3.71
C GLN A 176 24.27 2.06 5.20
N LYS A 177 24.15 3.19 5.89
CA LYS A 177 24.42 3.33 7.32
C LYS A 177 23.44 2.51 8.16
N TRP A 178 22.13 2.66 7.90
CA TRP A 178 21.09 2.14 8.78
C TRP A 178 20.62 0.73 8.45
N ARG A 179 20.71 0.30 7.17
CA ARG A 179 20.20 -1.02 6.76
C ARG A 179 20.72 -2.17 7.63
N PRO A 180 22.03 -2.34 7.91
CA PRO A 180 22.50 -3.48 8.69
C PRO A 180 21.90 -3.52 10.11
N LEU A 181 21.75 -2.36 10.75
CA LEU A 181 21.15 -2.26 12.07
C LEU A 181 19.65 -2.57 12.04
N ARG A 182 18.92 -2.01 11.06
CA ARG A 182 17.49 -2.29 10.88
C ARG A 182 17.22 -3.77 10.63
N GLU A 183 18.04 -4.42 9.80
CA GLU A 183 17.87 -5.84 9.53
C GLU A 183 18.15 -6.71 10.77
N ALA A 184 19.18 -6.36 11.55
CA ALA A 184 19.48 -7.05 12.81
C ALA A 184 18.34 -6.89 13.83
N GLN A 185 17.87 -5.66 14.05
CA GLN A 185 16.74 -5.39 14.93
C GLN A 185 15.47 -6.10 14.47
N ALA A 186 15.17 -6.12 13.16
CA ALA A 186 14.00 -6.82 12.65
C ALA A 186 14.01 -8.31 13.02
N VAL A 187 15.18 -8.96 13.01
CA VAL A 187 15.33 -10.36 13.44
C VAL A 187 15.18 -10.50 14.96
N ASP A 188 15.76 -9.60 15.74
CA ASP A 188 15.61 -9.61 17.20
C ASP A 188 14.14 -9.41 17.63
N HIS A 189 13.44 -8.49 16.96
CA HIS A 189 12.01 -8.26 17.13
C HIS A 189 11.16 -9.45 16.70
N CYS A 190 11.55 -10.19 15.65
CA CYS A 190 10.90 -11.46 15.31
C CYS A 190 11.01 -12.48 16.44
N ILE A 191 12.20 -12.62 17.03
CA ILE A 191 12.42 -13.56 18.14
C ILE A 191 11.60 -13.15 19.36
N LYS A 192 11.61 -11.86 19.70
CA LYS A 192 10.84 -11.33 20.82
C LYS A 192 9.33 -11.53 20.60
N ALA A 193 8.82 -11.18 19.43
CA ALA A 193 7.41 -11.32 19.09
C ALA A 193 6.94 -12.78 19.14
N ALA A 194 7.78 -13.71 18.68
CA ALA A 194 7.55 -15.15 18.81
C ALA A 194 7.41 -15.59 20.29
N GLN A 195 8.33 -15.13 21.15
CA GLN A 195 8.32 -15.44 22.58
C GLN A 195 7.09 -14.84 23.28
N ASP A 196 6.79 -13.57 23.03
CA ASP A 196 5.67 -12.84 23.63
C ASP A 196 4.31 -13.44 23.23
N ALA A 197 4.18 -13.91 21.99
CA ALA A 197 2.97 -14.56 21.49
C ALA A 197 2.87 -16.06 21.84
N GLY A 198 3.97 -16.68 22.31
CA GLY A 198 4.05 -18.13 22.48
C GLY A 198 3.92 -18.90 21.16
N MET A 199 4.42 -18.32 20.06
CA MET A 199 4.34 -18.85 18.70
C MET A 199 5.73 -18.89 18.07
N ASN A 200 6.01 -19.92 17.27
CA ASN A 200 7.34 -20.07 16.65
C ASN A 200 7.41 -19.57 15.21
N ASP A 201 6.28 -19.48 14.52
CA ASP A 201 6.23 -19.02 13.13
C ASP A 201 6.08 -17.49 13.11
N VAL A 202 6.94 -16.81 12.36
CA VAL A 202 6.92 -15.34 12.19
C VAL A 202 6.89 -14.99 10.71
N LEU A 203 5.96 -14.11 10.34
CA LEU A 203 5.95 -13.40 9.07
C LEU A 203 6.62 -12.05 9.26
N LEU A 204 7.82 -11.91 8.69
CA LEU A 204 8.54 -10.64 8.63
C LEU A 204 8.14 -9.91 7.35
N VAL A 205 7.21 -8.97 7.45
CA VAL A 205 6.76 -8.14 6.33
C VAL A 205 7.72 -6.98 6.17
N PHE A 206 8.55 -7.05 5.13
CA PHE A 206 9.68 -6.14 4.95
C PHE A 206 10.00 -5.94 3.47
N GLY A 207 10.69 -4.85 3.13
CA GLY A 207 11.09 -4.51 1.78
C GLY A 207 11.83 -5.62 1.05
N GLY A 208 11.60 -5.73 -0.26
CA GLY A 208 12.17 -6.79 -1.08
C GLY A 208 13.71 -6.78 -1.21
N GLY A 209 14.35 -5.66 -0.91
CA GLY A 209 15.80 -5.46 -1.06
C GLY A 209 16.66 -5.93 0.11
N HIS A 210 16.06 -6.59 1.10
CA HIS A 210 16.70 -7.05 2.33
C HIS A 210 17.04 -8.55 2.27
N ASP A 211 18.12 -8.94 2.96
CA ASP A 211 18.54 -10.34 3.11
C ASP A 211 18.84 -10.66 4.57
N PHE A 212 17.90 -11.34 5.21
CA PHE A 212 17.96 -11.71 6.62
C PHE A 212 18.70 -13.02 6.88
N SER A 213 18.94 -13.84 5.85
CA SER A 213 19.51 -15.18 5.99
C SER A 213 20.97 -15.17 6.49
N ARG A 214 21.62 -14.02 6.39
CA ARG A 214 23.00 -13.77 6.85
C ARG A 214 23.13 -13.41 8.32
N ILE A 215 22.02 -13.13 9.01
CA ILE A 215 22.02 -12.66 10.39
C ILE A 215 22.14 -13.87 11.32
N LYS A 216 23.07 -13.78 12.27
CA LYS A 216 23.29 -14.82 13.28
C LYS A 216 22.65 -14.40 14.58
N THR A 217 21.92 -15.32 15.19
CA THR A 217 21.15 -15.13 16.41
C THR A 217 21.58 -16.15 17.45
N GLU A 218 21.46 -15.81 18.74
CA GLU A 218 21.68 -16.78 19.83
C GLU A 218 20.51 -17.77 19.95
N THR A 219 19.29 -17.29 19.71
CA THR A 219 18.10 -18.13 19.63
C THR A 219 18.17 -18.94 18.33
N PRO A 220 17.96 -20.26 18.34
CA PRO A 220 17.89 -21.04 17.11
C PRO A 220 16.86 -20.43 16.15
N THR A 221 17.30 -20.06 14.95
CA THR A 221 16.45 -19.41 13.95
C THR A 221 16.57 -20.15 12.62
N ILE A 222 15.41 -20.41 11.99
CA ILE A 222 15.33 -20.95 10.63
C ILE A 222 14.71 -19.88 9.73
N TYR A 223 15.41 -19.54 8.65
CA TYR A 223 14.89 -18.70 7.60
C TYR A 223 14.28 -19.57 6.50
N THR A 224 13.01 -19.34 6.18
CA THR A 224 12.33 -20.02 5.07
C THR A 224 12.59 -19.30 3.75
N ALA A 225 12.15 -19.90 2.64
CA ALA A 225 12.18 -19.21 1.36
C ALA A 225 11.30 -17.95 1.41
N PRO A 226 11.80 -16.78 0.95
CA PRO A 226 11.01 -15.56 0.97
C PRO A 226 9.81 -15.66 0.02
N ILE A 227 8.71 -15.00 0.39
CA ILE A 227 7.51 -14.89 -0.43
C ILE A 227 7.53 -13.53 -1.12
N ASP A 228 7.45 -13.51 -2.45
CA ASP A 228 7.52 -12.29 -3.23
C ASP A 228 6.12 -11.71 -3.49
N CYS A 229 5.80 -10.60 -2.83
CA CYS A 229 4.58 -9.83 -3.03
C CYS A 229 4.86 -8.45 -3.67
N ILE A 230 6.06 -8.19 -4.21
CA ILE A 230 6.47 -6.84 -4.66
C ILE A 230 5.74 -6.41 -5.94
N SER A 231 5.53 -7.34 -6.87
CA SER A 231 4.94 -7.04 -8.18
C SER A 231 3.90 -8.07 -8.57
N PRO A 232 2.77 -8.13 -7.84
CA PRO A 232 1.72 -9.12 -8.08
C PRO A 232 0.90 -8.83 -9.34
N ILE A 233 1.06 -7.64 -9.92
CA ILE A 233 0.40 -7.21 -11.17
C ILE A 233 1.42 -6.64 -12.14
N SER A 234 1.14 -6.78 -13.43
CA SER A 234 1.93 -6.19 -14.50
C SER A 234 1.76 -4.66 -14.55
N GLU A 235 2.68 -3.98 -15.25
CA GLU A 235 2.55 -2.53 -15.44
C GLU A 235 1.33 -2.14 -16.26
N GLU A 236 0.95 -2.95 -17.25
CA GLU A 236 -0.23 -2.70 -18.07
C GLU A 236 -1.52 -2.83 -17.26
N GLU A 237 -1.64 -3.86 -16.42
CA GLU A 237 -2.76 -4.00 -15.49
C GLU A 237 -2.83 -2.82 -14.52
N ALA A 238 -1.68 -2.40 -13.96
CA ALA A 238 -1.62 -1.24 -13.09
C ALA A 238 -2.08 0.05 -13.81
N ARG A 239 -1.68 0.26 -15.06
CA ARG A 239 -2.14 1.40 -15.89
C ARG A 239 -3.64 1.37 -16.16
N GLN A 240 -4.22 0.19 -16.38
CA GLN A 240 -5.65 0.06 -16.59
C GLN A 240 -6.44 0.37 -15.32
N LEU A 241 -5.94 -0.11 -14.18
CA LEU A 241 -6.55 0.06 -12.86
C LEU A 241 -6.36 1.46 -12.27
N ALA A 242 -5.31 2.18 -12.68
CA ALA A 242 -5.02 3.56 -12.26
C ALA A 242 -5.88 4.60 -12.99
N LYS A 243 -6.50 4.26 -14.13
CA LYS A 243 -7.39 5.18 -14.84
C LYS A 243 -8.59 5.50 -13.94
N PRO A 244 -9.00 6.77 -13.83
CA PRO A 244 -10.26 7.10 -13.19
C PRO A 244 -11.35 6.27 -13.87
N GLN A 245 -12.03 5.40 -13.13
CA GLN A 245 -13.24 4.78 -13.63
C GLN A 245 -14.17 5.94 -13.95
N ARG A 246 -14.36 6.22 -15.25
CA ARG A 246 -15.48 7.06 -15.67
C ARG A 246 -16.69 6.35 -15.11
N VAL A 247 -17.28 6.93 -14.07
CA VAL A 247 -18.61 6.54 -13.62
C VAL A 247 -19.45 6.68 -14.88
N ALA A 248 -19.80 5.56 -15.50
CA ALA A 248 -20.92 5.53 -16.40
C ALA A 248 -22.07 5.86 -15.46
N THR A 249 -22.42 7.14 -15.38
CA THR A 249 -23.67 7.56 -14.77
C THR A 249 -24.76 6.94 -15.63
N GLU A 250 -25.15 5.72 -15.29
CA GLU A 250 -26.49 5.21 -15.55
C GLU A 250 -27.46 6.08 -14.75
N SER A 251 -27.74 7.24 -15.33
CA SER A 251 -28.80 8.21 -15.05
C SER A 251 -28.23 9.60 -15.26
N SER A 252 -28.25 10.04 -16.50
CA SER A 252 -29.05 11.22 -16.76
C SER A 252 -29.23 11.38 -18.26
N ASN A 253 -30.47 11.14 -18.69
CA ASN A 253 -31.13 12.04 -19.62
C ASN A 253 -31.10 13.47 -19.03
N VAL A 254 -29.91 14.08 -18.88
CA VAL A 254 -29.80 15.52 -18.75
C VAL A 254 -30.30 16.00 -20.09
N ASN A 255 -31.55 16.44 -20.04
CA ASN A 255 -32.36 16.87 -21.13
C ASN A 255 -31.51 17.73 -22.07
N VAL A 256 -31.09 17.18 -23.21
CA VAL A 256 -30.31 17.91 -24.23
C VAL A 256 -31.06 19.18 -24.66
N LEU A 257 -32.39 19.20 -24.48
CA LEU A 257 -33.24 20.38 -24.62
C LEU A 257 -32.95 21.47 -23.58
N GLN A 258 -32.63 21.16 -22.32
CA GLN A 258 -32.30 22.17 -21.29
C GLN A 258 -30.93 22.80 -21.56
N ILE A 259 -29.93 22.03 -21.98
CA ILE A 259 -28.62 22.57 -22.36
C ILE A 259 -28.74 23.42 -23.64
N ASN A 260 -29.56 23.00 -24.60
CA ASN A 260 -29.82 23.78 -25.81
C ASN A 260 -30.68 25.03 -25.55
N GLN A 261 -31.64 24.98 -24.63
CA GLN A 261 -32.39 26.17 -24.17
C GLN A 261 -31.47 27.15 -23.43
N PHE A 262 -30.56 26.67 -22.60
CA PHE A 262 -29.61 27.53 -21.90
C PHE A 262 -28.64 28.22 -22.86
N LYS A 263 -28.15 27.49 -23.88
CA LYS A 263 -27.30 28.06 -24.94
C LYS A 263 -28.04 29.07 -25.81
N LYS A 264 -29.33 28.83 -26.11
CA LYS A 264 -30.17 29.78 -26.86
C LYS A 264 -30.43 31.06 -26.06
N ASN A 265 -30.75 30.94 -24.77
CA ASN A 265 -30.94 32.09 -23.89
C ASN A 265 -29.65 32.91 -23.72
N LEU A 266 -28.48 32.27 -23.69
CA LEU A 266 -27.18 32.94 -23.68
C LEU A 266 -26.86 33.69 -24.99
N SER A 267 -27.26 33.14 -26.14
CA SER A 267 -27.09 33.85 -27.42
C SER A 267 -28.03 35.04 -27.58
N ASP A 268 -29.25 34.94 -27.05
CA ASP A 268 -30.22 36.03 -27.09
C ASP A 268 -29.83 37.17 -26.12
N LEU A 269 -29.26 36.83 -24.96
CA LEU A 269 -28.71 37.81 -24.01
C LEU A 269 -27.49 38.56 -24.58
N LYS A 270 -26.61 37.87 -25.31
CA LYS A 270 -25.47 38.51 -25.99
C LYS A 270 -25.91 39.48 -27.08
N LYS A 271 -26.94 39.15 -27.86
CA LYS A 271 -27.50 40.07 -28.87
C LYS A 271 -28.12 41.32 -28.25
N LEU A 272 -28.68 41.21 -27.04
CA LEU A 272 -29.25 42.33 -26.28
C LEU A 272 -28.19 43.26 -25.68
N LEU A 273 -26.98 42.75 -25.43
CA LEU A 273 -25.83 43.50 -24.93
C LEU A 273 -24.97 44.11 -26.05
N GLU A 274 -25.10 43.59 -27.27
CA GLU A 274 -24.34 44.01 -28.46
C GLU A 274 -25.15 44.91 -29.42
N SER A 275 -26.42 45.23 -29.12
CA SER A 275 -27.18 46.22 -29.88
C SER A 275 -26.58 47.63 -29.66
N PRO A 276 -26.07 48.30 -30.71
CA PRO A 276 -25.49 49.64 -30.59
C PRO A 276 -26.58 50.66 -30.27
N ASP A 277 -26.27 51.62 -29.38
CA ASP A 277 -27.06 52.83 -29.18
C ASP A 277 -27.39 53.47 -30.54
N GLU A 278 -28.68 53.44 -30.92
CA GLU A 278 -29.22 54.30 -31.97
C GLU A 278 -29.00 55.75 -31.53
N LYS A 279 -27.98 56.38 -32.12
CA LYS A 279 -27.80 57.83 -32.07
C LYS A 279 -28.97 58.46 -32.81
N ASP A 280 -29.81 59.18 -32.07
CA ASP A 280 -30.71 60.18 -32.62
C ASP A 280 -29.92 61.18 -33.47
N ASP A 281 -30.15 61.13 -34.79
CA ASP A 281 -29.72 62.14 -35.75
C ASP A 281 -30.55 63.43 -35.54
N GLU A 282 -30.15 64.26 -34.58
CA GLU A 282 -30.57 65.67 -34.56
C GLU A 282 -29.88 66.42 -35.70
N LYS A 283 -30.63 66.64 -36.78
CA LYS A 283 -30.26 67.44 -37.94
C LYS A 283 -30.19 68.93 -37.53
N PRO A 284 -29.07 69.64 -37.76
CA PRO A 284 -29.01 71.08 -37.50
C PRO A 284 -29.74 71.87 -38.61
N PRO A 285 -30.40 73.00 -38.30
CA PRO A 285 -30.90 73.89 -39.32
C PRO A 285 -29.74 74.66 -39.98
N HIS A 286 -29.84 74.76 -41.31
CA HIS A 286 -28.98 75.55 -42.19
C HIS A 286 -29.35 77.06 -42.11
N PRO A 287 -28.49 77.96 -42.66
CA PRO A 287 -28.17 79.29 -42.12
C PRO A 287 -29.27 80.35 -42.13
#